data_AF-A0A7C0ZJQ5-F1
#
_entry.id   AF-A0A7C0ZJQ5-F1
#
_cell.length_a   1.000
_cell.length_b   1.000
_cell.length_c   1.000
_cell.angle_alpha   90.00
_cell.angle_beta   90.00
_cell.angle_gamma   90.00
#
_symmetry.space_group_name_H-M   'P 1'
#
loop_
_entity.id
_entity.type
_entity.pdbx_description
1 polymer ?
#
loop_
_entity_poly.entity_id
_entity_poly.type
_entity_poly.pdbx_seq_one_letter_code
_entity_poly.pdbx_strand_id
1 'polypeptide(L)'
;MSSADIAVKVYRELEPEDFRVLSAIELEMSRHRYVPVNDLLKVCRLPEKEVKYRLSRLDEFGLIYRWVGFYVGYSLNMAGYDCLAINALVKAGVLEAFGKPLGVGKESDVYDALTPSGERVAVKIHRLGRTSFRQT
;
A
#
# COMPACT_ATOMS: atom_id res chain seq x y z
N MET A 1 10.57 11.72 2.65
CA MET A 1 10.19 10.43 3.26
C MET A 1 9.74 9.52 2.13
N SER A 2 10.29 8.31 2.02
CA SER A 2 9.84 7.37 0.99
C SER A 2 8.44 6.86 1.34
N SER A 3 7.65 6.46 0.34
CA SER A 3 6.36 5.82 0.57
C SER A 3 6.49 4.52 1.36
N ALA A 4 7.64 3.84 1.28
CA ALA A 4 7.92 2.66 2.07
C ALA A 4 8.06 2.98 3.56
N ASP A 5 8.58 4.16 3.92
CA ASP A 5 8.66 4.57 5.33
C ASP A 5 7.25 4.79 5.90
N ILE A 6 6.34 5.35 5.10
CA ILE A 6 4.92 5.52 5.48
C ILE A 6 4.28 4.14 5.66
N ALA A 7 4.49 3.25 4.70
CA ALA A 7 3.94 1.91 4.72
C ALA A 7 4.37 1.13 5.98
N VAL A 8 5.67 1.14 6.31
CA VAL A 8 6.21 0.46 7.49
C VAL A 8 5.66 1.04 8.79
N LYS A 9 5.51 2.37 8.86
CA LYS A 9 4.95 3.05 10.04
C LYS A 9 3.50 2.62 10.29
N VAL A 10 2.68 2.63 9.25
CA VAL A 10 1.25 2.33 9.33
C VAL A 10 0.98 0.83 9.39
N TYR A 11 1.88 -0.03 8.89
CA TYR A 11 1.67 -1.47 8.74
C TYR A 11 1.14 -2.15 10.01
N ARG A 12 1.65 -1.76 11.19
CA ARG A 12 1.27 -2.33 12.48
C ARG A 12 -0.14 -1.92 12.94
N GLU A 13 -0.67 -0.84 12.38
CA GLU A 13 -2.01 -0.31 12.68
C GLU A 13 -3.08 -0.84 11.73
N LEU A 14 -2.69 -1.53 10.64
CA LEU A 14 -3.60 -2.11 9.67
C LEU A 14 -4.17 -3.44 10.15
N GLU A 15 -5.47 -3.59 10.02
CA GLU A 15 -6.21 -4.81 10.33
C GLU A 15 -6.40 -5.67 9.07
N PRO A 16 -6.72 -6.97 9.20
CA PRO A 16 -6.95 -7.86 8.06
C PRO A 16 -7.97 -7.33 7.04
N GLU A 17 -9.02 -6.65 7.52
CA GLU A 17 -10.05 -6.02 6.70
C GLU A 17 -9.52 -4.83 5.90
N ASP A 18 -8.56 -4.07 6.44
CA ASP A 18 -7.90 -2.98 5.72
C ASP A 18 -7.12 -3.54 4.52
N PHE A 19 -6.35 -4.62 4.74
CA PHE A 19 -5.64 -5.31 3.65
C PHE A 19 -6.62 -5.90 2.62
N ARG A 20 -7.79 -6.36 3.05
CA ARG A 20 -8.83 -6.86 2.14
C ARG A 20 -9.35 -5.76 1.23
N VAL A 21 -9.61 -4.56 1.77
CA VAL A 21 -10.05 -3.40 0.98
C VAL A 21 -8.93 -2.92 0.06
N LEU A 22 -7.69 -2.82 0.54
CA LEU A 22 -6.53 -2.47 -0.31
C LEU A 22 -6.36 -3.44 -1.49
N SER A 23 -6.45 -4.75 -1.23
CA SER A 23 -6.34 -5.78 -2.28
C SER A 23 -7.49 -5.70 -3.29
N ALA A 24 -8.71 -5.37 -2.82
CA ALA A 24 -9.85 -5.19 -3.71
C ALA A 24 -9.69 -3.96 -4.62
N ILE A 25 -9.13 -2.86 -4.10
CA ILE A 25 -8.78 -1.68 -4.90
C ILE A 25 -7.73 -2.07 -5.95
N GLU A 26 -6.65 -2.76 -5.56
CA GLU A 26 -5.61 -3.24 -6.48
C GLU A 26 -6.19 -4.05 -7.64
N LEU A 27 -7.05 -5.01 -7.33
CA LEU A 27 -7.67 -5.90 -8.31
C LEU A 27 -8.53 -5.11 -9.31
N GLU A 28 -9.38 -4.21 -8.81
CA GLU A 28 -10.29 -3.44 -9.65
C GLU A 28 -9.61 -2.29 -10.40
N MET A 29 -8.40 -1.89 -9.99
CA MET A 29 -7.59 -0.92 -10.74
C MET A 29 -7.17 -1.43 -12.13
N SER A 30 -7.23 -2.74 -12.36
CA SER A 30 -7.05 -3.32 -13.71
C SER A 30 -8.14 -2.89 -14.70
N ARG A 31 -9.32 -2.52 -14.20
CA ARG A 31 -10.50 -2.11 -15.00
C ARG A 31 -10.81 -0.62 -14.87
N HIS A 32 -10.44 -0.02 -13.74
CA HIS A 32 -10.77 1.36 -13.40
C HIS A 32 -9.53 2.14 -13.01
N ARG A 33 -9.38 3.38 -13.50
CA ARG A 33 -8.34 4.27 -12.95
C ARG A 33 -8.62 4.62 -11.47
N TYR A 34 -9.88 4.92 -11.16
CA TYR A 34 -10.39 5.13 -9.82
C TYR A 34 -11.56 4.19 -9.61
N VAL A 35 -11.43 3.25 -8.69
CA VAL A 35 -12.40 2.18 -8.47
C VAL A 35 -13.65 2.76 -7.79
N PRO A 36 -14.85 2.63 -8.38
CA PRO A 36 -16.09 3.07 -7.75
C PRO A 36 -16.39 2.29 -6.46
N VAL A 37 -16.96 2.96 -5.45
CA VAL A 37 -17.34 2.29 -4.18
C VAL A 37 -18.28 1.10 -4.41
N ASN A 38 -19.23 1.23 -5.34
CA ASN A 38 -20.18 0.17 -5.65
C ASN A 38 -19.52 -1.13 -6.14
N ASP A 39 -18.37 -1.04 -6.81
CA ASP A 39 -17.64 -2.21 -7.29
C ASP A 39 -16.76 -2.80 -6.17
N LEU A 40 -16.19 -1.96 -5.30
CA LEU A 40 -15.51 -2.42 -4.09
C LEU A 40 -16.45 -3.23 -3.18
N LEU A 41 -17.70 -2.80 -3.03
CA LEU A 41 -18.70 -3.54 -2.22
C LEU A 41 -18.93 -4.96 -2.74
N LYS A 42 -18.90 -5.17 -4.06
CA LYS A 42 -19.08 -6.49 -4.68
C LYS A 42 -17.88 -7.41 -4.44
N VAL A 43 -16.67 -6.86 -4.45
CA VAL A 43 -15.42 -7.63 -4.36
C VAL A 43 -15.03 -7.90 -2.90
N CYS A 44 -15.15 -6.90 -2.01
CA CYS A 44 -14.70 -7.00 -0.62
C CYS A 44 -15.48 -8.04 0.19
N ARG A 45 -16.75 -8.30 -0.17
CA ARG A 45 -17.68 -9.16 0.62
C ARG A 45 -17.78 -8.73 2.09
N LEU A 46 -17.70 -7.43 2.33
CA LEU A 46 -17.87 -6.81 3.64
C LEU A 46 -19.16 -5.96 3.64
N PRO A 47 -19.78 -5.73 4.81
CA PRO A 47 -20.89 -4.80 4.92
C PRO A 47 -20.52 -3.41 4.39
N GLU A 48 -21.46 -2.70 3.77
CA GLU A 48 -21.18 -1.38 3.18
C GLU A 48 -20.62 -0.37 4.18
N LYS A 49 -21.15 -0.39 5.41
CA LYS A 49 -20.65 0.45 6.51
C LYS A 49 -19.18 0.17 6.83
N GLU A 50 -18.78 -1.10 6.81
CA GLU A 50 -17.41 -1.52 7.07
C GLU A 50 -16.49 -1.04 5.94
N VAL A 51 -16.86 -1.27 4.68
CA VAL A 51 -16.06 -0.80 3.53
C VAL A 51 -15.86 0.72 3.57
N LYS A 52 -16.91 1.49 3.87
CA LYS A 52 -16.80 2.96 4.00
C LYS A 52 -15.89 3.38 5.16
N TYR A 53 -16.00 2.72 6.31
CA TYR A 53 -15.12 2.98 7.45
C TYR A 53 -13.65 2.72 7.10
N ARG A 54 -13.37 1.56 6.50
CA ARG A 54 -12.03 1.16 6.06
C ARG A 54 -11.48 2.12 4.99
N LEU A 55 -12.30 2.56 4.05
CA LEU A 55 -11.89 3.57 3.06
C LEU A 55 -11.50 4.90 3.70
N SER A 56 -12.25 5.38 4.71
CA SER A 56 -11.87 6.58 5.46
C SER A 56 -10.55 6.39 6.18
N ARG A 57 -10.41 5.27 6.90
CA ARG A 57 -9.19 4.94 7.68
C ARG A 57 -7.95 4.82 6.77
N LEU A 58 -8.09 4.17 5.62
CA LEU A 58 -7.00 4.03 4.63
C LEU A 58 -6.62 5.37 3.97
N ASP A 59 -7.57 6.29 3.81
CA ASP A 59 -7.32 7.65 3.33
C ASP A 59 -6.59 8.48 4.39
N GLU A 60 -6.99 8.37 5.66
CA GLU A 60 -6.32 9.00 6.81
C GLU A 60 -4.88 8.51 6.98
N PHE A 61 -4.65 7.22 6.73
CA PHE A 61 -3.30 6.65 6.70
C PHE A 61 -2.48 7.03 5.46
N GLY A 62 -3.10 7.69 4.48
CA GLY A 62 -2.44 8.09 3.25
C GLY A 62 -1.98 6.89 2.42
N LEU A 63 -2.77 5.82 2.34
CA LEU A 63 -2.48 4.62 1.53
C LEU A 63 -3.25 4.60 0.20
N ILE A 64 -4.28 5.42 0.08
CA ILE A 64 -5.14 5.51 -1.10
C ILE A 64 -5.27 6.97 -1.56
N TYR A 65 -5.73 7.16 -2.78
CA TYR A 65 -6.19 8.44 -3.30
C TYR A 65 -7.70 8.39 -3.48
N ARG A 66 -8.39 9.37 -2.92
CA ARG A 66 -9.81 9.61 -3.16
C ARG A 66 -10.01 10.55 -4.35
N TRP A 67 -10.80 10.10 -5.33
CA TRP A 67 -11.25 10.88 -6.46
C TRP A 67 -12.71 11.27 -6.30
N VAL A 68 -13.03 12.55 -6.55
CA VAL A 68 -14.40 13.07 -6.54
C VAL A 68 -14.66 13.75 -7.88
N GLY A 69 -15.48 13.13 -8.71
CA GLY A 69 -15.96 13.68 -9.97
C GLY A 69 -17.43 13.32 -10.20
N PHE A 70 -17.77 12.78 -11.37
CA PHE A 70 -19.11 12.22 -11.64
C PHE A 70 -19.48 11.06 -10.71
N TYR A 71 -18.47 10.42 -10.09
CA TYR A 71 -18.62 9.44 -9.02
C TYR A 71 -17.47 9.59 -8.03
N VAL A 72 -17.64 8.98 -6.85
CA VAL A 72 -16.55 8.83 -5.86
C VAL A 72 -15.83 7.52 -6.15
N GLY A 73 -14.53 7.59 -6.34
CA GLY A 73 -13.68 6.42 -6.60
C GLY A 73 -12.37 6.49 -5.83
N TYR A 74 -11.69 5.35 -5.75
CA TYR A 74 -10.45 5.21 -5.00
C TYR A 74 -9.38 4.49 -5.82
N SER A 75 -8.13 4.87 -5.65
CA SER A 75 -6.99 4.15 -6.22
C SER A 75 -5.90 3.98 -5.18
N LEU A 76 -5.07 2.94 -5.31
CA LEU A 76 -3.87 2.83 -4.49
C LEU A 76 -2.88 3.95 -4.80
N ASN A 77 -2.17 4.39 -3.77
CA ASN A 77 -0.95 5.14 -3.96
C ASN A 77 0.27 4.23 -3.75
N MET A 78 1.48 4.80 -3.87
CA MET A 78 2.72 4.03 -3.73
C MET A 78 2.86 3.38 -2.35
N ALA A 79 2.44 4.06 -1.28
CA ALA A 79 2.50 3.51 0.08
C ALA A 79 1.49 2.37 0.27
N GLY A 80 0.31 2.46 -0.34
CA GLY A 80 -0.67 1.37 -0.37
C GLY A 80 -0.12 0.11 -1.06
N TYR A 81 0.55 0.27 -2.20
CA TYR A 81 1.26 -0.83 -2.87
C TYR A 81 2.39 -1.40 -1.99
N ASP A 82 3.17 -0.54 -1.34
CA ASP A 82 4.23 -0.98 -0.43
C ASP A 82 3.67 -1.80 0.74
N CYS A 83 2.55 -1.38 1.34
CA CYS A 83 1.87 -2.13 2.40
C CYS A 83 1.41 -3.52 1.92
N LEU A 84 0.82 -3.61 0.74
CA LEU A 84 0.39 -4.88 0.15
C LEU A 84 1.58 -5.81 -0.11
N ALA A 85 2.66 -5.28 -0.68
CA ALA A 85 3.88 -6.05 -0.95
C ALA A 85 4.54 -6.57 0.33
N ILE A 86 4.68 -5.72 1.36
CA ILE A 86 5.23 -6.12 2.67
C ILE A 86 4.33 -7.20 3.28
N ASN A 87 3.01 -7.02 3.27
CA ASN A 87 2.07 -7.99 3.82
C ASN A 87 2.15 -9.35 3.11
N ALA A 88 2.29 -9.36 1.78
CA ALA A 88 2.46 -10.58 1.01
C ALA A 88 3.76 -11.32 1.40
N LEU A 89 4.87 -10.61 1.56
CA LEU A 89 6.16 -11.20 1.97
C LEU A 89 6.14 -11.73 3.41
N VAL A 90 5.47 -11.01 4.32
CA VAL A 90 5.29 -11.46 5.71
C VAL A 90 4.43 -12.73 5.76
N LYS A 91 3.30 -12.74 5.05
CA LYS A 91 2.41 -13.92 4.98
C LYS A 91 3.07 -15.13 4.31
N ALA A 92 3.99 -14.90 3.37
CA ALA A 92 4.78 -15.95 2.73
C ALA A 92 5.93 -16.47 3.62
N GLY A 93 6.16 -15.90 4.81
CA GLY A 93 7.27 -16.27 5.68
C GLY A 93 8.65 -15.87 5.13
N VAL A 94 8.69 -14.92 4.18
CA VAL A 94 9.95 -14.41 3.60
C VAL A 94 10.53 -13.29 4.47
N LEU A 95 9.65 -12.51 5.11
CA LEU A 95 10.04 -11.34 5.89
C LEU A 95 9.42 -11.42 7.30
N GLU A 96 10.23 -11.17 8.32
CA GLU A 96 9.78 -11.03 9.71
C GLU A 96 9.91 -9.60 10.22
N ALA A 97 11.01 -8.92 9.89
CA ALA A 97 11.24 -7.54 10.32
C ALA A 97 11.68 -6.64 9.17
N PHE A 98 11.17 -5.41 9.16
CA PHE A 98 11.56 -4.35 8.23
C PHE A 98 12.42 -3.31 8.96
N GLY A 99 13.63 -3.08 8.45
CA GLY A 99 14.64 -2.25 9.07
C GLY A 99 14.78 -0.87 8.44
N LYS A 100 15.94 -0.26 8.66
CA LYS A 100 16.27 1.09 8.19
C LYS A 100 16.57 1.11 6.68
N PRO A 101 16.38 2.25 6.01
CA PRO A 101 16.83 2.42 4.63
C PRO A 101 18.35 2.23 4.52
N LEU A 102 18.76 1.42 3.55
CA LEU A 102 20.16 1.26 3.13
C LEU A 102 20.51 2.24 2.01
N GLY A 103 19.55 2.59 1.16
CA GLY A 103 19.73 3.57 0.10
C GLY A 103 18.41 3.98 -0.54
N VAL A 104 18.23 5.27 -0.79
CA VAL A 104 17.04 5.83 -1.44
C VAL A 104 17.48 6.42 -2.78
N GLY A 105 16.90 5.91 -3.86
CA GLY A 105 17.26 6.26 -5.22
C GLY A 105 16.09 6.80 -6.04
N LYS A 106 16.38 7.17 -7.28
CA LYS A 106 15.37 7.61 -8.25
C LYS A 106 14.42 6.48 -8.62
N GLU A 107 14.97 5.29 -8.85
CA GLU A 107 14.24 4.14 -9.41
C GLU A 107 14.02 3.01 -8.41
N SER A 108 14.61 3.10 -7.22
CA SER A 108 14.38 2.13 -6.17
C SER A 108 14.75 2.68 -4.80
N ASP A 109 14.08 2.16 -3.78
CA ASP A 109 14.47 2.31 -2.38
C ASP A 109 14.88 0.93 -1.84
N VAL A 110 15.99 0.86 -1.13
CA VAL A 110 16.57 -0.37 -0.59
C VAL A 110 16.58 -0.29 0.93
N TYR A 111 16.09 -1.33 1.58
CA TYR A 111 15.92 -1.41 3.03
C TYR A 111 16.58 -2.67 3.61
N ASP A 112 17.07 -2.53 4.83
CA ASP A 112 17.51 -3.65 5.66
C ASP A 112 16.29 -4.43 6.15
N ALA A 113 16.41 -5.74 6.32
CA ALA A 113 15.30 -6.61 6.70
C ALA A 113 15.82 -7.91 7.34
N LEU A 114 14.94 -8.58 8.08
CA LEU A 114 15.21 -9.91 8.64
C LEU A 114 14.17 -10.91 8.15
N THR A 115 14.65 -12.11 7.84
CA THR A 115 13.81 -13.29 7.61
C THR A 115 13.44 -13.93 8.96
N PRO A 116 12.46 -14.86 8.99
CA PRO A 116 12.11 -15.60 10.21
C PRO A 116 13.24 -16.45 10.82
N SER A 117 14.30 -16.74 10.06
CA SER A 117 15.48 -17.46 10.56
C SER A 117 16.53 -16.53 11.17
N GLY A 118 16.29 -15.22 11.20
CA GLY A 118 17.23 -14.20 11.64
C GLY A 118 18.28 -13.83 10.59
N GLU A 119 18.19 -14.36 9.36
CA GLU A 119 19.07 -13.95 8.26
C GLU A 119 18.74 -12.52 7.83
N ARG A 120 19.79 -11.71 7.67
CA ARG A 120 19.68 -10.33 7.20
C ARG A 120 19.62 -10.27 5.67
N VAL A 121 18.56 -9.66 5.15
CA VAL A 121 18.30 -9.53 3.71
C VAL A 121 18.08 -8.07 3.32
N ALA A 122 18.21 -7.77 2.03
CA ALA A 122 17.89 -6.46 1.48
C ALA A 122 16.54 -6.51 0.74
N VAL A 123 15.61 -5.64 1.11
CA VAL A 123 14.34 -5.44 0.39
C VAL A 123 14.50 -4.27 -0.57
N LYS A 124 14.45 -4.56 -1.87
CA LYS A 124 14.52 -3.55 -2.94
C LYS A 124 13.12 -3.28 -3.50
N ILE A 125 12.62 -2.08 -3.24
CA ILE A 125 11.32 -1.62 -3.74
C ILE A 125 11.56 -0.78 -4.99
N HIS A 126 10.97 -1.19 -6.10
CA HIS A 126 11.11 -0.49 -7.38
C HIS A 126 10.17 0.72 -7.45
N ARG A 127 10.66 1.83 -7.99
CA ARG A 127 9.98 3.13 -8.11
C ARG A 127 10.03 3.62 -9.56
N LEU A 128 9.12 3.12 -10.40
CA LEU A 128 8.98 3.66 -11.75
C LEU A 128 8.15 4.94 -11.72
N GLY A 129 8.55 5.93 -12.52
CA GLY A 129 7.81 7.19 -12.67
C GLY A 129 7.98 8.18 -11.50
N ARG A 130 8.96 7.98 -10.60
CA ARG A 130 9.27 8.95 -9.55
C ARG A 130 9.84 10.23 -10.16
N THR A 131 9.03 11.27 -10.20
CA THR A 131 9.43 12.56 -10.76
C THR A 131 10.45 13.25 -9.86
N SER A 132 11.62 13.57 -10.42
CA SER A 132 12.69 14.30 -9.72
C SER A 132 12.81 15.73 -10.26
N PHE A 133 11.72 16.50 -10.20
CA PHE A 133 11.81 17.93 -10.48
C PHE A 133 12.20 18.67 -9.21
N ARG A 134 13.27 19.44 -9.29
CA ARG A 134 13.59 20.49 -8.32
C ARG A 134 13.15 21.80 -8.96
N GLN A 135 12.33 22.59 -8.27
CA GLN A 135 12.22 24.00 -8.63
C GLN A 135 13.57 24.64 -8.31
N THR A 136 14.30 25.04 -9.35
CA THR A 136 15.44 25.96 -9.27
C THR A 136 14.99 27.34 -9.70
#